data_AF-E3IYK6-F1
#
_entry.id   AF-E3IYK6-F1
#
_cell.length_a   1.000
_cell.length_b   1.000
_cell.length_c   1.000
_cell.angle_alpha   90.00
_cell.angle_beta   90.00
_cell.angle_gamma   90.00
#
_symmetry.space_group_name_H-M   'P 1'
#
loop_
_entity.id
_entity.type
_entity.pdbx_description
1 polymer ?
#
loop_
_entity_poly.entity_id
_entity_poly.type
_entity_poly.pdbx_seq_one_letter_code
_entity_poly.pdbx_strand_id
1 'polypeptide(L)'
;MSPVLASSRAGNFVRALIVIGLITIVFRELYLLWYFHTPAWTSRPNEIRYCRSYYERRDNPPDVSTSDMESLAGGRVKQVMRSPVLRPIAAYKPAKACPRYVFAKVGSDRFVVYTFPTG
;
A
#
# COMPACT_ATOMS: atom_id res chain seq x y z
N MET A 1 3.35 -12.07 56.09
CA MET A 1 3.20 -12.59 54.72
C MET A 1 4.37 -13.51 54.43
N SER A 2 4.12 -14.77 54.04
CA SER A 2 5.19 -15.76 53.87
C SER A 2 6.08 -15.42 52.66
N PRO A 3 7.42 -15.34 52.82
CA PRO A 3 8.37 -14.89 51.79
C PRO A 3 8.39 -15.79 50.53
N VAL A 4 7.84 -17.00 50.63
CA VAL A 4 7.74 -17.97 49.52
C VAL A 4 6.71 -17.53 48.47
N LEU A 5 5.66 -16.78 48.83
CA LEU A 5 4.68 -16.27 47.85
C LEU A 5 5.17 -15.01 47.11
N ALA A 6 6.15 -14.28 47.64
CA ALA A 6 6.68 -13.08 47.02
C ALA A 6 7.61 -13.39 45.83
N SER A 7 8.41 -14.47 45.93
CA SER A 7 9.29 -14.88 44.82
C SER A 7 8.52 -15.41 43.62
N SER A 8 7.39 -16.11 43.83
CA SER A 8 6.55 -16.61 42.72
C SER A 8 5.83 -15.48 41.98
N ARG A 9 5.44 -14.42 42.69
CA ARG A 9 4.84 -13.22 42.07
C ARG A 9 5.84 -12.47 41.20
N ALA A 10 7.07 -12.30 41.65
CA ALA A 10 8.12 -11.66 40.85
C ALA A 10 8.47 -12.48 39.60
N GLY A 11 8.61 -13.81 39.72
CA GLY A 11 8.84 -14.69 38.57
C GLY A 11 7.70 -14.69 37.55
N ASN A 12 6.45 -14.69 38.04
CA ASN A 12 5.26 -14.59 37.18
C ASN A 12 5.17 -13.23 36.48
N PHE A 13 5.55 -12.15 37.16
CA PHE A 13 5.58 -10.80 36.57
C PHE A 13 6.62 -10.70 35.44
N VAL A 14 7.84 -11.17 35.67
CA VAL A 14 8.90 -11.19 34.64
C VAL A 14 8.48 -12.07 33.45
N ARG A 15 7.90 -13.24 33.71
CA ARG A 15 7.38 -14.12 32.65
C ARG A 15 6.28 -13.44 31.83
N ALA A 16 5.36 -12.73 32.48
CA ALA A 16 4.30 -11.98 31.80
C ALA A 16 4.87 -10.87 30.91
N LEU A 17 5.87 -10.11 31.40
CA LEU A 17 6.55 -9.09 30.59
C LEU A 17 7.25 -9.67 29.37
N ILE A 18 7.93 -10.81 29.52
CA ILE A 18 8.58 -11.52 28.40
C ILE A 18 7.55 -11.94 27.36
N VAL A 19 6.41 -12.52 27.79
CA VAL A 19 5.34 -12.95 26.89
C VAL A 19 4.72 -11.76 26.15
N ILE A 20 4.42 -10.66 26.85
CA ILE A 20 3.90 -9.44 26.23
C ILE A 20 4.90 -8.85 25.24
N GLY A 21 6.18 -8.82 25.58
CA GLY A 21 7.25 -8.37 24.69
C GLY A 21 7.32 -9.22 23.41
N LEU A 22 7.28 -10.54 23.55
CA LEU A 22 7.26 -11.49 22.43
C LEU A 22 6.05 -11.27 21.52
N ILE A 23 4.85 -11.17 22.10
CA ILE A 23 3.61 -10.91 21.35
C ILE A 23 3.74 -9.58 20.61
N THR A 24 4.21 -8.53 21.26
CA THR A 24 4.35 -7.20 20.65
C THR A 24 5.30 -7.22 19.46
N ILE A 25 6.45 -7.91 19.57
CA ILE A 25 7.40 -8.06 18.46
C ILE A 25 6.77 -8.83 17.31
N VAL A 26 6.11 -9.96 17.58
CA VAL A 26 5.45 -10.77 16.55
C VAL A 26 4.39 -9.95 15.81
N PHE A 27 3.51 -9.26 16.54
CA PHE A 27 2.48 -8.43 15.93
C PHE A 27 3.07 -7.25 15.15
N ARG A 28 4.17 -6.66 15.61
CA ARG A 28 4.90 -5.63 14.87
C ARG A 28 5.43 -6.18 13.55
N GLU A 29 6.06 -7.34 13.54
CA GLU A 29 6.59 -7.94 12.31
C GLU A 29 5.46 -8.35 11.35
N LEU A 30 4.36 -8.94 11.86
CA LEU A 30 3.18 -9.24 11.05
C LEU A 30 2.58 -7.98 10.44
N TYR A 31 2.47 -6.90 11.22
CA TYR A 31 2.01 -5.61 10.74
C TYR A 31 2.93 -5.05 9.66
N LEU A 32 4.25 -5.11 9.85
CA LEU A 32 5.23 -4.65 8.86
C LEU A 32 5.14 -5.49 7.59
N LEU A 33 5.08 -6.81 7.69
CA LEU A 33 4.90 -7.72 6.56
C LEU A 33 3.64 -7.38 5.77
N TRP A 34 2.50 -7.26 6.44
CA TRP A 34 1.23 -6.87 5.82
C TRP A 34 1.33 -5.47 5.18
N TYR A 35 1.89 -4.51 5.90
CA TYR A 35 2.00 -3.11 5.47
C TYR A 35 2.91 -2.94 4.24
N PHE A 36 3.96 -3.76 4.09
CA PHE A 36 4.85 -3.76 2.93
C PHE A 36 4.31 -4.59 1.75
N HIS A 37 3.53 -5.64 2.00
CA HIS A 37 2.94 -6.47 0.93
C HIS A 37 1.61 -5.93 0.38
N THR A 38 0.94 -5.05 1.11
CA THR A 38 -0.33 -4.46 0.65
C THR A 38 -0.07 -3.30 -0.33
N PRO A 39 -0.67 -3.33 -1.54
CA PRO A 39 -0.56 -2.23 -2.49
C PRO A 39 -1.04 -0.90 -1.88
N ALA A 40 -0.39 0.21 -2.22
CA ALA A 40 -0.74 1.53 -1.67
C ALA A 40 -2.18 1.98 -1.98
N TRP A 41 -2.80 1.39 -3.01
CA TRP A 41 -4.05 1.85 -3.60
C TRP A 41 -5.23 0.91 -3.38
N THR A 42 -5.13 0.00 -2.41
CA THR A 42 -6.24 -0.90 -2.04
C THR A 42 -7.52 -0.16 -1.65
N SER A 43 -7.40 1.06 -1.12
CA SER A 43 -8.55 1.93 -0.78
C SER A 43 -9.23 2.57 -2.00
N ARG A 44 -8.64 2.48 -3.19
CA ARG A 44 -9.18 3.04 -4.45
C ARG A 44 -9.74 4.46 -4.30
N PRO A 45 -8.96 5.45 -3.85
CA PRO A 45 -9.46 6.82 -3.69
C PRO A 45 -10.03 7.37 -5.01
N ASN A 46 -11.06 8.20 -4.92
CA ASN A 46 -11.73 8.77 -6.10
C ASN A 46 -10.85 9.75 -6.87
N GLU A 47 -9.89 10.39 -6.20
CA GLU A 47 -9.00 11.38 -6.81
C GLU A 47 -7.57 11.21 -6.33
N ILE A 48 -6.62 11.59 -7.20
CA ILE A 48 -5.19 11.54 -6.89
C ILE A 48 -4.50 12.81 -7.36
N ARG A 49 -3.54 13.30 -6.57
CA ARG A 49 -2.70 14.42 -6.98
C ARG A 49 -1.44 13.91 -7.68
N TYR A 50 -1.33 14.17 -8.96
CA TYR A 50 -0.15 13.83 -9.75
C TYR A 50 0.22 15.00 -10.66
N CYS A 51 1.51 15.22 -10.88
CA CYS A 51 1.95 16.24 -11.84
C CYS A 51 1.41 17.66 -11.54
N ARG A 52 1.21 18.00 -10.26
CA ARG A 52 0.55 19.24 -9.77
C ARG A 52 -0.95 19.38 -10.08
N SER A 53 -1.56 18.42 -10.76
CA SER A 53 -2.99 18.38 -11.07
C SER A 53 -3.72 17.26 -10.32
N TYR A 54 -5.03 17.36 -10.25
CA TYR A 54 -5.89 16.26 -9.80
C TYR A 54 -6.25 15.37 -10.98
N TYR A 55 -6.27 14.08 -10.74
CA TYR A 55 -6.77 13.07 -11.66
C TYR A 55 -7.93 12.34 -10.98
N GLU A 56 -8.98 12.10 -11.74
CA GLU A 56 -10.19 11.44 -11.28
C GLU A 56 -10.16 9.96 -11.63
N ARG A 57 -10.67 9.14 -10.73
CA ARG A 57 -10.82 7.70 -10.95
C ARG A 57 -11.87 7.47 -12.04
N ARG A 58 -11.53 6.63 -13.01
CA ARG A 58 -12.49 6.17 -14.00
C ARG A 58 -13.39 5.12 -13.35
N ASP A 59 -14.69 5.40 -13.24
CA ASP A 59 -15.63 4.47 -12.61
C ASP A 59 -16.00 3.28 -13.49
N ASN A 60 -15.85 3.40 -14.82
CA ASN A 60 -16.15 2.32 -15.79
C ASN A 60 -15.07 2.18 -16.89
N PRO A 61 -14.37 1.04 -17.00
CA PRO A 61 -14.26 -0.03 -16.00
C PRO A 61 -13.41 0.43 -14.78
N PRO A 62 -13.73 0.00 -13.56
CA PRO A 62 -13.05 0.46 -12.34
C PRO A 62 -11.62 -0.07 -12.22
N ASP A 63 -11.42 -1.35 -12.58
CA ASP A 63 -10.14 -2.03 -12.54
C ASP A 63 -9.83 -2.64 -13.92
N VAL A 64 -8.66 -2.31 -14.48
CA VAL A 64 -8.17 -2.82 -15.77
C VAL A 64 -7.06 -3.85 -15.57
N SER A 65 -6.92 -4.80 -16.51
CA SER A 65 -5.81 -5.76 -16.54
C SER A 65 -4.52 -5.12 -17.03
N THR A 66 -3.39 -5.85 -16.97
CA THR A 66 -2.12 -5.40 -17.56
C THR A 66 -2.25 -5.15 -19.06
N SER A 67 -2.92 -6.03 -19.80
CA SER A 67 -3.10 -5.87 -21.25
C SER A 67 -3.96 -4.66 -21.59
N ASP A 68 -5.03 -4.42 -20.83
CA ASP A 68 -5.89 -3.25 -21.02
C ASP A 68 -5.14 -1.96 -20.69
N MET A 69 -4.33 -1.96 -19.63
CA MET A 69 -3.48 -0.84 -19.25
C MET A 69 -2.48 -0.50 -20.36
N GLU A 70 -1.79 -1.50 -20.92
CA GLU A 70 -0.83 -1.28 -22.00
C GLU A 70 -1.52 -0.81 -23.28
N SER A 71 -2.71 -1.34 -23.58
CA SER A 71 -3.54 -0.87 -24.69
C SER A 71 -3.95 0.60 -24.51
N LEU A 72 -4.44 0.99 -23.32
CA LEU A 72 -4.81 2.36 -22.98
C LEU A 72 -3.62 3.32 -23.00
N ALA A 73 -2.44 2.85 -22.58
CA ALA A 73 -1.20 3.63 -22.62
C ALA A 73 -0.59 3.71 -24.05
N GLY A 74 -1.02 2.85 -24.97
CA GLY A 74 -0.38 2.69 -26.28
C GLY A 74 1.06 2.19 -26.14
N GLY A 75 1.29 1.19 -25.31
CA GLY A 75 2.57 0.50 -25.11
C GLY A 75 2.90 0.20 -23.64
N ARG A 76 4.13 -0.30 -23.42
CA ARG A 76 4.63 -0.66 -22.08
C ARG A 76 4.69 0.55 -21.15
N VAL A 77 4.12 0.40 -19.96
CA VAL A 77 4.14 1.40 -18.89
C VAL A 77 5.32 1.17 -17.95
N LYS A 78 5.84 2.25 -17.37
CA LYS A 78 6.87 2.20 -16.33
C LYS A 78 6.19 2.31 -14.97
N GLN A 79 6.51 1.40 -14.06
CA GLN A 79 6.10 1.49 -12.66
C GLN A 79 7.06 2.39 -11.90
N VAL A 80 6.52 3.29 -11.08
CA VAL A 80 7.31 4.15 -10.21
C VAL A 80 6.90 3.93 -8.76
N MET A 81 7.93 3.74 -7.93
CA MET A 81 7.80 3.77 -6.48
C MET A 81 8.00 5.20 -5.99
N ARG A 82 7.14 5.68 -5.10
CA ARG A 82 7.30 6.98 -4.44
C ARG A 82 7.50 6.82 -2.93
N SER A 83 8.42 7.62 -2.41
CA SER A 83 8.62 7.86 -0.97
C SER A 83 7.38 8.58 -0.39
N PRO A 84 6.93 8.35 0.86
CA PRO A 84 7.70 7.94 2.06
C PRO A 84 7.82 6.43 2.32
N VAL A 85 7.18 5.58 1.52
CA VAL A 85 7.01 4.15 1.88
C VAL A 85 7.55 3.18 0.82
N LEU A 86 8.28 3.65 -0.20
CA LEU A 86 8.76 2.81 -1.32
C LEU A 86 7.69 1.89 -1.90
N ARG A 87 6.40 2.26 -1.82
CA ARG A 87 5.32 1.43 -2.38
C ARG A 87 5.31 1.60 -3.90
N PRO A 88 4.99 0.56 -4.68
CA PRO A 88 4.70 0.72 -6.10
C PRO A 88 3.40 1.54 -6.22
N ILE A 89 3.52 2.79 -6.67
CA ILE A 89 2.47 3.80 -6.49
C ILE A 89 1.77 4.15 -7.80
N ALA A 90 2.38 3.99 -8.96
CA ALA A 90 1.63 4.06 -10.22
C ALA A 90 2.45 3.49 -11.37
N ALA A 91 1.78 2.75 -12.25
CA ALA A 91 2.20 2.55 -13.62
C ALA A 91 1.78 3.76 -14.45
N TYR A 92 2.68 4.29 -15.27
CA TYR A 92 2.36 5.32 -16.25
C TYR A 92 3.33 5.27 -17.43
N LYS A 93 2.94 5.85 -18.57
CA LYS A 93 3.81 5.95 -19.73
C LYS A 93 4.87 7.04 -19.51
N PRO A 94 6.18 6.77 -19.69
CA PRO A 94 7.21 7.81 -19.59
C PRO A 94 7.04 8.82 -20.73
N ALA A 95 6.35 9.92 -20.47
CA ALA A 95 6.29 11.08 -21.34
C ALA A 95 7.11 12.23 -20.72
N LYS A 96 7.67 13.10 -21.56
CA LYS A 96 8.29 14.36 -21.10
C LYS A 96 7.25 15.32 -20.48
N ALA A 97 5.95 15.04 -20.65
CA ALA A 97 4.81 15.78 -20.13
C ALA A 97 3.96 14.93 -19.15
N CYS A 98 3.01 15.56 -18.47
CA CYS A 98 2.09 14.87 -17.57
C CYS A 98 1.23 13.84 -18.35
N PRO A 99 1.18 12.56 -17.90
CA PRO A 99 0.52 11.51 -18.65
C PRO A 99 -1.00 11.71 -18.61
N ARG A 100 -1.69 11.34 -19.70
CA ARG A 100 -3.17 11.38 -19.76
C ARG A 100 -3.83 10.38 -18.79
N TYR A 101 -3.19 9.23 -18.61
CA TYR A 101 -3.63 8.14 -17.75
C TYR A 101 -2.58 7.86 -16.67
N VAL A 102 -3.04 7.66 -15.44
CA VAL A 102 -2.25 7.15 -14.34
C VAL A 102 -2.89 5.84 -13.88
N PHE A 103 -2.11 4.77 -13.80
CA PHE A 103 -2.60 3.44 -13.46
C PHE A 103 -2.10 3.06 -12.07
N ALA A 104 -3.00 2.96 -11.09
CA ALA A 104 -2.63 2.61 -9.73
C ALA A 104 -2.77 1.10 -9.52
N LYS A 105 -1.70 0.43 -9.10
CA LYS A 105 -1.70 -1.02 -8.88
C LYS A 105 -2.51 -1.36 -7.62
N VAL A 106 -3.55 -2.17 -7.76
CA VAL A 106 -4.40 -2.65 -6.65
C VAL A 106 -4.33 -4.16 -6.42
N GLY A 107 -3.81 -4.91 -7.39
CA GLY A 107 -3.59 -6.35 -7.29
C GLY A 107 -2.39 -6.79 -8.13
N SER A 108 -2.24 -8.12 -8.33
CA SER A 108 -1.19 -8.68 -9.19
C SER A 108 -1.33 -8.22 -10.65
N ASP A 109 -2.55 -8.31 -11.18
CA ASP A 109 -2.93 -7.98 -12.56
C ASP A 109 -4.15 -7.04 -12.61
N ARG A 110 -4.26 -6.12 -11.64
CA ARG A 110 -5.38 -5.19 -11.54
C ARG A 110 -4.89 -3.79 -11.24
N PHE A 111 -5.38 -2.84 -12.03
CA PHE A 111 -5.02 -1.44 -11.95
C PHE A 111 -6.27 -0.56 -11.95
N VAL A 112 -6.34 0.38 -11.03
CA VAL A 112 -7.32 1.47 -11.09
C VAL A 112 -6.83 2.52 -12.07
N VAL A 113 -7.71 2.98 -12.95
CA VAL A 113 -7.36 4.01 -13.94
C VAL A 113 -7.75 5.38 -13.42
N TYR A 114 -6.82 6.32 -13.48
CA TYR A 114 -7.03 7.72 -13.20
C TYR A 114 -6.80 8.53 -14.48
N THR A 115 -7.73 9.42 -14.80
CA THR A 115 -7.66 10.28 -15.98
C THR A 115 -7.65 11.74 -15.56
N PHE A 116 -7.03 12.57 -16.40
CA PHE A 116 -7.18 14.01 -16.25
C PHE A 116 -8.67 14.38 -16.37
N PRO A 117 -9.21 15.27 -15.50
CA PRO A 117 -10.58 15.71 -15.60
C PRO A 117 -10.81 16.32 -16.97
N THR A 118 -11.60 15.64 -17.81
CA THR A 118 -12.14 16.21 -19.03
C THR A 118 -13.44 16.90 -18.62
N GLY A 119 -13.35 18.20 -18.34
CA GLY A 119 -14.53 19.05 -18.24
C GLY A 119 -15.30 19.11 -19.54
#